data_AF-A0A1V6YPW1-F1
#
_entry.id   AF-A0A1V6YPW1-F1
#
_cell.length_a   1.000
_cell.length_b   1.000
_cell.length_c   1.000
_cell.angle_alpha   90.00
_cell.angle_beta   90.00
_cell.angle_gamma   90.00
#
_symmetry.space_group_name_H-M   'P 1'
#
loop_
_entity.id
_entity.type
_entity.pdbx_description
1 polymer ?
#
loop_
_entity_poly.entity_id
_entity_poly.type
_entity_poly.pdbx_seq_one_letter_code
_entity_poly.pdbx_strand_id
1 'polypeptide(L)'
;MSRNISYGRGGAGNITRQHSAPTPKDLVTPTIKQEVYTTGRGGSGNMMHNDPERPQLARELQDVESPPLRAQQIPHHTGRGGAANAYIPTPEEEEREKKIHEQEAELIRVRTQSKDRVKEIEQERQELRKESPSSS
;
A
#
# COMPACT_ATOMS: atom_id res chain seq x y z
N MET A 1 26.36 -11.72 15.46
CA MET A 1 26.61 -10.47 14.71
C MET A 1 25.50 -9.49 15.05
N SER A 2 25.81 -8.34 15.68
CA SER A 2 24.80 -7.33 16.01
C SER A 2 24.45 -6.49 14.78
N ARG A 3 23.16 -6.29 14.50
CA ARG A 3 22.70 -5.37 13.45
C ARG A 3 22.39 -4.00 14.04
N ASN A 4 22.74 -2.94 13.33
CA ASN A 4 22.33 -1.59 13.67
C ASN A 4 20.94 -1.35 13.10
N ILE A 5 20.03 -0.82 13.92
CA ILE A 5 18.64 -0.58 13.53
C ILE A 5 18.30 0.87 13.83
N SER A 6 17.72 1.56 12.85
CA SER A 6 17.26 2.94 12.97
C SER A 6 15.76 3.01 13.27
N TYR A 7 15.35 3.84 14.23
CA TYR A 7 13.95 4.07 14.59
C TYR A 7 13.52 5.51 14.27
N GLY A 8 12.37 5.70 13.60
CA GLY A 8 11.83 7.04 13.36
C GLY A 8 12.63 7.90 12.35
N ARG A 9 12.57 9.23 12.49
CA ARG A 9 13.20 10.20 11.56
C ARG A 9 14.70 10.30 11.87
N GLY A 10 15.57 10.17 10.86
CA GLY A 10 17.02 9.92 11.01
C GLY A 10 17.81 10.82 11.98
N GLY A 11 18.91 10.26 12.50
CA GLY A 11 19.85 10.87 13.44
C GLY A 11 20.63 9.80 14.21
N ALA A 12 21.85 10.11 14.69
CA ALA A 12 22.69 9.11 15.36
C ALA A 12 22.04 8.52 16.64
N GLY A 13 21.23 9.30 17.36
CA GLY A 13 20.52 8.84 18.56
C GLY A 13 19.37 7.86 18.28
N ASN A 14 19.00 7.66 17.02
CA ASN A 14 17.94 6.75 16.61
C ASN A 14 18.47 5.39 16.16
N ILE A 15 19.78 5.19 16.19
CA ILE A 15 20.44 3.94 15.81
C ILE A 15 20.80 3.18 17.08
N THR A 16 20.22 2.00 17.27
CA THR A 16 20.61 1.09 18.36
C THR A 16 21.18 -0.22 17.81
N ARG A 17 22.08 -0.83 18.57
CA ARG A 17 22.63 -2.15 18.29
C ARG A 17 21.65 -3.20 18.79
N GLN A 18 21.03 -3.94 17.88
CA GLN A 18 20.19 -5.08 18.28
C GLN A 18 21.09 -6.29 18.58
N HIS A 19 20.95 -6.81 19.80
CA HIS A 19 21.75 -7.92 20.31
C HIS A 19 21.19 -9.30 19.94
N SER A 20 19.90 -9.40 19.67
CA SER A 20 19.20 -10.63 19.27
C SER A 20 18.41 -10.43 17.98
N ALA A 21 18.12 -11.52 17.27
CA ALA A 21 17.20 -11.47 16.12
C ALA A 21 15.75 -11.29 16.62
N PRO A 22 14.89 -10.57 15.88
CA PRO A 22 13.48 -10.46 16.24
C PRO A 22 12.82 -11.83 16.21
N THR A 23 11.96 -12.09 17.17
CA THR A 23 11.14 -13.29 17.23
C THR A 23 9.84 -13.08 16.45
N PRO A 24 9.13 -14.14 16.03
CA PRO A 24 7.83 -13.99 15.36
C PRO A 24 6.80 -13.19 16.17
N LYS A 25 6.90 -13.21 17.51
CA LYS A 25 6.03 -12.42 18.40
C LYS A 25 6.28 -10.92 18.26
N ASP A 26 7.52 -10.51 17.97
CA ASP A 26 7.90 -9.12 17.80
C ASP A 26 7.43 -8.54 16.46
N LEU A 27 7.09 -9.40 15.50
CA LEU A 27 6.56 -9.01 14.20
C LEU A 27 5.02 -8.86 14.19
N VAL A 28 4.36 -9.16 15.30
CA VAL A 28 2.91 -9.02 15.42
C VAL A 28 2.57 -7.54 15.54
N THR A 29 1.96 -6.99 14.49
CA THR A 29 1.49 -5.61 14.52
C THR A 29 0.39 -5.45 15.57
N PRO A 30 0.53 -4.54 16.54
CA PRO A 30 -0.43 -4.35 17.61
C PRO A 30 -1.81 -3.92 17.09
N THR A 31 -2.84 -4.19 17.88
CA THR A 31 -4.23 -3.82 17.60
C THR A 31 -4.59 -2.47 18.21
N ILE A 32 -5.58 -1.79 17.61
CA ILE A 32 -6.10 -0.53 18.14
C ILE A 32 -6.88 -0.82 19.42
N LYS A 33 -6.59 -0.08 20.48
CA LYS A 33 -7.22 -0.25 21.80
C LYS A 33 -8.36 0.75 22.07
N GLN A 34 -8.43 1.81 21.28
CA GLN A 34 -9.43 2.86 21.44
C GLN A 34 -10.78 2.40 20.87
N GLU A 35 -11.88 2.86 21.46
CA GLU A 35 -13.25 2.58 20.98
C GLU A 35 -13.54 3.25 19.63
N VAL A 36 -12.85 4.36 19.34
CA VAL A 36 -12.98 5.10 18.08
C VAL A 36 -11.59 5.36 17.52
N TYR A 37 -11.43 5.18 16.21
CA TYR A 37 -10.18 5.41 15.49
C TYR A 37 -10.43 6.17 14.19
N THR A 38 -9.37 6.77 13.66
CA THR A 38 -9.41 7.42 12.34
C THR A 38 -8.98 6.46 11.24
N THR A 39 -9.65 6.50 10.10
CA THR A 39 -9.25 5.78 8.88
C THR A 39 -8.13 6.50 8.11
N GLY A 40 -7.66 7.66 8.59
CA GLY A 40 -6.46 8.34 8.08
C GLY A 40 -6.62 9.06 6.73
N ARG A 41 -7.80 8.99 6.11
CA ARG A 41 -8.12 9.77 4.90
C ARG A 41 -8.41 11.22 5.31
N GLY A 42 -8.00 12.21 4.52
CA GLY A 42 -8.27 13.63 4.82
C GLY A 42 -9.75 13.98 4.68
N GLY A 43 -10.25 14.99 5.41
CA GLY A 43 -11.64 15.47 5.33
C GLY A 43 -12.45 15.29 6.62
N SER A 44 -13.73 15.67 6.60
CA SER A 44 -14.69 15.41 7.68
C SER A 44 -15.24 13.99 7.61
N GLY A 45 -15.40 13.31 8.75
CA GLY A 45 -16.09 12.01 8.82
C GLY A 45 -15.20 10.76 8.82
N ASN A 46 -13.92 10.88 9.17
CA ASN A 46 -12.97 9.75 9.15
C ASN A 46 -12.91 8.94 10.45
N MET A 47 -13.80 9.21 11.41
CA MET A 47 -13.84 8.51 12.69
C MET A 47 -14.77 7.30 12.60
N MET A 48 -14.30 6.13 13.00
CA MET A 48 -15.05 4.89 13.03
C MET A 48 -14.94 4.20 14.38
N HIS A 49 -16.00 3.47 14.75
CA HIS A 49 -15.98 2.62 15.94
C HIS A 49 -15.12 1.37 15.69
N ASN A 50 -14.31 1.04 16.68
CA ASN A 50 -13.49 -0.16 16.70
C ASN A 50 -14.32 -1.35 17.17
N ASP A 51 -14.17 -2.49 16.50
CA ASP A 51 -14.69 -3.78 16.93
C ASP A 51 -13.53 -4.60 17.52
N PRO A 52 -13.45 -4.75 18.85
CA PRO A 52 -12.38 -5.51 19.50
C PRO A 52 -12.33 -6.99 19.10
N GLU A 53 -13.46 -7.57 18.68
CA GLU A 53 -13.53 -8.96 18.21
C GLU A 53 -13.00 -9.11 16.78
N ARG A 54 -12.90 -8.01 16.02
CA ARG A 54 -12.48 -7.99 14.61
C ARG A 54 -11.41 -6.92 14.33
N PRO A 55 -10.23 -7.01 14.96
CA PRO A 55 -9.16 -6.01 14.79
C PRO A 55 -8.61 -5.92 13.36
N GLN A 56 -8.86 -6.91 12.50
CA GLN A 56 -8.43 -6.90 11.10
C GLN A 56 -9.17 -5.83 10.29
N LEU A 57 -10.45 -5.57 10.61
CA LEU A 57 -11.25 -4.56 9.90
C LEU A 57 -10.70 -3.15 10.11
N ALA A 58 -10.32 -2.83 11.35
CA ALA A 58 -9.74 -1.53 11.66
C ALA A 58 -8.40 -1.31 10.95
N ARG A 59 -7.62 -2.38 10.75
CA ARG A 59 -6.38 -2.34 9.97
C ARG A 59 -6.66 -2.11 8.49
N GLU A 60 -7.55 -2.88 7.90
CA GLU A 60 -7.90 -2.76 6.48
C GLU A 60 -8.43 -1.36 6.14
N LEU A 61 -9.19 -0.75 7.06
CA LEU A 61 -9.74 0.60 6.87
C LEU A 61 -8.69 1.72 6.99
N GLN A 62 -7.59 1.48 7.70
CA GLN A 62 -6.45 2.39 7.80
C GLN A 62 -5.40 2.16 6.70
N ASP A 63 -5.34 0.95 6.16
CA ASP A 63 -4.43 0.61 5.09
C ASP A 63 -4.80 1.41 3.82
N VAL A 64 -3.79 2.03 3.24
CA VAL A 64 -3.92 2.78 1.98
C VAL A 64 -3.54 1.87 0.83
N GLU A 65 -4.30 1.95 -0.27
CA GLU A 65 -3.85 1.31 -1.50
C GLU A 65 -2.50 1.90 -1.91
N SER A 66 -1.64 1.06 -2.51
CA SER A 66 -0.40 1.55 -3.08
C SER A 66 -0.72 2.73 -4.00
N PRO A 67 -0.03 3.89 -3.85
CA PRO A 67 -0.22 4.99 -4.75
C PRO A 67 -0.12 4.50 -6.19
N PRO A 68 -0.91 5.07 -7.12
CA PRO A 68 -0.75 4.74 -8.51
C PRO A 68 0.71 4.94 -8.88
N LEU A 69 1.28 3.97 -9.59
CA LEU A 69 2.61 4.12 -10.13
C LEU A 69 2.58 5.37 -11.01
N ARG A 70 3.35 6.39 -10.64
CA ARG A 70 3.47 7.57 -11.46
C ARG A 70 4.31 7.19 -12.66
N ALA A 71 3.66 6.96 -13.79
CA ALA A 71 4.32 7.09 -15.08
C ALA A 71 4.94 8.48 -15.11
N GLN A 72 6.27 8.56 -15.06
CA GLN A 72 6.96 9.84 -15.14
C GLN A 72 6.68 10.37 -16.54
N GLN A 73 5.80 11.37 -16.66
CA GLN A 73 5.58 12.01 -17.94
C GLN A 73 6.88 12.65 -18.38
N ILE A 74 7.35 12.32 -19.57
CA ILE A 74 8.56 12.87 -20.15
C ILE A 74 8.13 13.90 -21.20
N PRO A 75 8.78 15.07 -21.28
CA PRO A 75 9.82 15.61 -20.40
C PRO A 75 9.29 16.05 -19.03
N HIS A 76 10.09 15.94 -17.96
CA HIS A 76 9.72 16.46 -16.63
C HIS A 76 10.82 17.30 -15.98
N HIS A 77 10.44 18.07 -14.97
CA HIS A 77 11.36 18.84 -14.15
C HIS A 77 11.57 18.20 -12.78
N THR A 78 12.83 18.10 -12.33
CA THR A 78 13.20 17.62 -10.99
C THR A 78 13.54 18.81 -10.08
N GLY A 79 12.61 19.21 -9.21
CA GLY A 79 12.85 20.28 -8.22
C GLY A 79 12.25 21.65 -8.57
N ARG A 80 12.84 22.73 -8.05
CA ARG A 80 12.26 24.09 -8.11
C ARG A 80 12.79 24.90 -9.30
N GLY A 81 12.22 24.66 -10.48
CA GLY A 81 12.37 25.50 -11.68
C GLY A 81 13.78 25.62 -12.26
N GLY A 82 13.90 26.11 -13.51
CA GLY A 82 15.18 26.32 -14.20
C GLY A 82 15.58 25.17 -15.14
N ALA A 83 16.34 25.50 -16.19
CA ALA A 83 16.71 24.58 -17.27
C ALA A 83 17.58 23.39 -16.80
N ALA A 84 18.39 23.58 -15.76
CA ALA A 84 19.22 22.52 -15.18
C ALA A 84 18.41 21.40 -14.51
N ASN A 85 17.13 21.65 -14.22
CA ASN A 85 16.22 20.68 -13.62
C ASN A 85 15.36 19.97 -14.67
N ALA A 86 15.46 20.34 -15.96
CA ALA A 86 14.73 19.68 -17.02
C ALA A 86 15.40 18.36 -17.39
N TYR A 87 14.68 17.25 -17.24
CA TYR A 87 15.07 15.98 -17.83
C TYR A 87 14.51 15.92 -19.25
N ILE A 88 15.43 15.97 -20.23
CA ILE A 88 15.13 15.82 -21.66
C ILE A 88 15.87 14.56 -22.11
N PRO A 89 15.18 13.43 -22.32
CA PRO A 89 15.82 12.20 -22.74
C PRO A 89 16.29 12.26 -24.18
N THR A 90 17.27 11.39 -24.46
CA THR A 90 17.64 11.05 -25.84
C THR A 90 16.58 10.17 -26.50
N PRO A 91 16.53 10.09 -27.85
CA PRO A 91 15.57 9.23 -28.54
C PRO A 91 15.62 7.75 -28.11
N GLU A 92 16.80 7.23 -27.78
CA GLU A 92 16.95 5.86 -27.27
C GLU A 92 16.36 5.68 -25.86
N GLU A 93 16.48 6.69 -25.01
CA GLU A 93 15.87 6.69 -23.67
C GLU A 93 14.35 6.81 -23.77
N GLU A 94 13.84 7.61 -24.70
CA GLU A 94 12.39 7.69 -24.96
C GLU A 94 11.80 6.33 -25.38
N GLU A 95 12.48 5.57 -26.25
CA GLU A 95 12.02 4.24 -26.66
C GLU A 95 12.02 3.24 -25.50
N ARG A 96 13.04 3.27 -24.64
CA ARG A 96 13.09 2.41 -23.44
C ARG A 96 11.96 2.72 -22.48
N GLU A 97 11.69 3.99 -22.23
CA GLU A 97 10.61 4.43 -21.34
C GLU A 97 9.23 4.13 -21.92
N LYS A 98 9.03 4.26 -23.24
CA LYS A 98 7.78 3.82 -23.90
C LYS A 98 7.53 2.33 -23.69
N LYS A 99 8.56 1.49 -23.78
CA LYS A 99 8.45 0.05 -23.49
C LYS A 99 8.13 -0.21 -22.01
N ILE A 100 8.77 0.52 -21.10
CA ILE A 100 8.48 0.42 -19.65
C ILE A 100 7.02 0.81 -19.39
N HIS A 101 6.55 1.90 -20.00
CA HIS A 101 5.18 2.38 -19.83
C HIS A 101 4.15 1.39 -20.40
N GLU A 102 4.44 0.79 -21.56
CA GLU A 102 3.58 -0.24 -22.16
C GLU A 102 3.52 -1.50 -21.28
N GLN A 103 4.66 -1.98 -20.79
CA GLN A 103 4.73 -3.09 -19.83
C GLN A 103 3.99 -2.77 -18.53
N GLU A 104 4.11 -1.55 -18.03
CA GLU A 104 3.43 -1.09 -16.83
C GLU A 104 1.92 -1.00 -17.02
N ALA A 105 1.45 -0.49 -18.16
CA ALA A 105 0.02 -0.48 -18.52
C ALA A 105 -0.54 -1.90 -18.63
N GLU A 106 0.23 -2.83 -19.19
CA GLU A 106 -0.13 -4.24 -19.25
C GLU A 106 -0.19 -4.87 -17.85
N LEU A 107 0.79 -4.60 -16.98
CA LEU A 107 0.78 -5.05 -15.58
C LEU A 107 -0.42 -4.49 -14.80
N ILE A 108 -0.75 -3.22 -15.00
CA ILE A 108 -1.95 -2.59 -14.39
C ILE A 108 -3.21 -3.32 -14.87
N ARG A 109 -3.34 -3.57 -16.19
CA ARG A 109 -4.48 -4.28 -16.77
C ARG A 109 -4.62 -5.72 -16.24
N VAL A 110 -3.52 -6.46 -16.13
CA VAL A 110 -3.51 -7.82 -15.55
C VAL A 110 -3.92 -7.77 -14.08
N ARG A 111 -3.43 -6.79 -13.32
CA ARG A 111 -3.75 -6.62 -11.90
C ARG A 111 -5.23 -6.25 -11.69
N THR A 112 -5.80 -5.38 -12.52
CA THR A 112 -7.23 -5.02 -12.43
C THR A 112 -8.12 -6.21 -12.81
N GLN A 113 -7.83 -6.90 -13.92
CA GLN A 113 -8.57 -8.11 -14.31
C GLN A 113 -8.52 -9.20 -13.25
N SER A 114 -7.38 -9.35 -12.56
CA SER A 114 -7.22 -10.30 -11.46
C SER A 114 -8.04 -9.89 -10.23
N LYS A 115 -8.02 -8.60 -9.86
CA LYS A 115 -8.87 -8.06 -8.77
C LYS A 115 -10.36 -8.25 -9.07
N ASP A 116 -10.79 -7.96 -10.31
CA ASP A 116 -12.20 -8.09 -10.72
C ASP A 116 -12.65 -9.55 -10.66
N ARG A 117 -11.82 -10.50 -11.14
CA ARG A 117 -12.12 -11.94 -11.05
C ARG A 117 -12.22 -12.45 -9.61
N VAL A 118 -11.34 -11.99 -8.71
CA VAL A 118 -11.42 -12.35 -7.29
C VAL A 118 -12.71 -11.81 -6.67
N LYS A 119 -13.09 -10.58 -7.01
CA LYS A 119 -14.34 -9.96 -6.53
C LYS A 119 -15.58 -10.71 -7.02
N GLU A 120 -15.61 -11.15 -8.27
CA GLU A 120 -16.70 -11.98 -8.82
C GLU A 120 -16.82 -13.32 -8.06
N ILE A 121 -15.70 -14.01 -7.82
CA ILE A 121 -15.68 -15.28 -7.06
C ILE A 121 -16.15 -15.08 -5.61
N GLU A 122 -15.77 -13.98 -4.96
CA GLU A 122 -16.26 -13.66 -3.61
C GLU A 122 -17.76 -13.34 -3.58
N GLN A 123 -18.27 -12.63 -4.59
CA GLN A 123 -19.70 -12.36 -4.73
C GLN A 123 -20.49 -13.65 -4.94
N GLU A 124 -20.05 -14.52 -5.84
CA GLU A 124 -20.68 -15.83 -6.08
C GLU A 124 -20.67 -16.70 -4.81
N ARG A 125 -19.56 -16.72 -4.06
CA ARG A 125 -19.48 -17.42 -2.76
C ARG A 125 -20.44 -16.85 -1.71
N GLN A 126 -20.63 -15.52 -1.69
CA GLN A 126 -21.56 -14.88 -0.77
C GLN A 126 -23.01 -15.15 -1.16
N GLU A 127 -23.33 -15.24 -2.45
CA GLU A 127 -24.65 -15.61 -2.95
C GLU A 127 -24.98 -17.07 -2.64
N LEU A 128 -24.08 -18.01 -2.95
CA LEU A 128 -24.20 -19.43 -2.59
C LEU A 128 -24.43 -19.65 -1.08
N ARG A 129 -23.79 -18.83 -0.23
CA ARG A 129 -23.94 -18.89 1.23
C ARG A 129 -25.26 -18.28 1.73
N LYS A 130 -25.89 -17.40 0.95
CA LYS A 130 -27.24 -16.86 1.24
C LYS A 130 -28.34 -17.80 0.73
N GLU A 131 -28.08 -18.53 -0.34
CA GLU A 131 -29.00 -19.50 -0.97
C GLU A 131 -29.02 -20.87 -0.29
N SER A 132 -28.21 -21.11 0.74
CA SER A 132 -28.29 -22.30 1.58
C SER A 132 -29.13 -22.03 2.84
N PRO A 133 -30.48 -22.15 2.80
CA PRO A 133 -31.29 -22.15 4.00
C PRO A 133 -31.00 -23.42 4.79
N SER A 134 -30.97 -23.29 6.11
CA SER A 134 -30.88 -24.40 7.05
C SER A 134 -31.91 -25.48 6.72
N SER A 135 -31.47 -26.63 6.24
CA SER A 135 -32.26 -27.86 6.28
C SER A 135 -32.40 -28.27 7.76
N SER A 136 -33.53 -27.89 8.36
CA SER A 136 -34.09 -28.57 9.55
C SER A 136 -34.92 -29.78 9.10
#